data_AF-A0A924G9M8-F1
#
_entry.id   AF-A0A924G9M8-F1
#
_cell.length_a   1.000
_cell.length_b   1.000
_cell.length_c   1.000
_cell.angle_alpha   90.00
_cell.angle_beta   90.00
_cell.angle_gamma   90.00
#
_symmetry.space_group_name_H-M   'P 1'
#
loop_
_entity.id
_entity.type
_entity.pdbx_description
1 polymer ?
#
loop_
_entity_poly.entity_id
_entity_poly.type
_entity_poly.pdbx_seq_one_letter_code
_entity_poly.pdbx_strand_id
1 'polypeptide(L)'
;MSFTRRSFLVGGGTSASLLVLTACTDTSPNPTATPTPEPTNSVPTPTSLQRSDWTNDAFALGAVSFLPVGATPLHRENLSQNVLGRVFFAGEAPSEEPSTVRGARSSGSRAARELFDVAGEGERIAVIGAGAAGAQCARRLTALGLTVIVLEARDRTGGRIHSIEGDDGQFTELGAWRLGVDSDAEIVATLDRLDVASVPAEGLDLIRDSATDAEVLTPPPVVPDAAAPNTVGATAVASAVAWAAEQAADSTLETALDASGALAAAAGASQGELEGEPLLQQYLRSLAAVTGAEASAASAWFTPEPSTEASRIVTGSFVSLLDDDLDGIETYLSTAVVGVSYDDDGVRLRLGTGESLSVDRVVVTVPLGVLKAATIEFTPLLPFGHRAAINAISVGAVELVQARFDEPFWTTDAVTWSLVGTDELITTWVNMLPLTGEPVLTGVVGGDAGIALAGLNENELAELVRSSLAPFAESV
;
A
#
# COMPACT_ATOMS: atom_id res chain seq x y z
N MET A 1 21.43 7.92 -62.00
CA MET A 1 22.56 8.81 -62.34
C MET A 1 23.19 9.23 -61.03
N SER A 2 24.18 8.48 -60.56
CA SER A 2 25.63 8.66 -60.79
C SER A 2 26.28 9.45 -59.66
N PHE A 3 27.03 8.71 -58.86
CA PHE A 3 28.09 9.09 -57.92
C PHE A 3 28.88 10.35 -58.32
N THR A 4 29.40 11.10 -57.33
CA THR A 4 30.81 10.91 -56.86
C THR A 4 31.23 11.89 -55.77
N ARG A 5 31.81 11.32 -54.69
CA ARG A 5 32.88 11.94 -53.88
C ARG A 5 34.20 11.87 -54.65
N ARG A 6 35.10 12.83 -54.42
CA ARG A 6 36.57 12.68 -54.34
C ARG A 6 37.16 14.05 -53.93
N SER A 7 37.81 14.15 -52.76
CA SER A 7 39.25 13.91 -52.53
C SER A 7 40.08 15.14 -52.94
N PHE A 8 41.21 15.54 -52.33
CA PHE A 8 41.97 15.26 -51.11
C PHE A 8 43.28 16.07 -51.30
N LEU A 9 44.04 16.31 -50.22
CA LEU A 9 45.50 16.50 -50.16
C LEU A 9 46.14 17.91 -50.39
N VAL A 10 46.64 18.45 -49.27
CA VAL A 10 48.06 18.73 -48.93
C VAL A 10 48.81 19.97 -49.48
N GLY A 11 49.37 20.71 -48.53
CA GLY A 11 50.67 21.40 -48.55
C GLY A 11 50.91 21.95 -47.13
N GLY A 12 51.90 21.53 -46.33
CA GLY A 12 53.36 21.63 -46.54
C GLY A 12 53.85 22.95 -45.93
N GLY A 13 54.26 23.01 -44.66
CA GLY A 13 55.67 23.15 -44.21
C GLY A 13 56.32 24.48 -44.66
N THR A 14 56.81 25.40 -43.81
CA THR A 14 57.94 25.30 -42.86
C THR A 14 58.23 26.70 -42.25
N SER A 15 58.58 26.74 -40.94
CA SER A 15 59.71 27.44 -40.26
C SER A 15 60.00 28.93 -40.58
N ALA A 16 60.41 29.86 -39.70
CA ALA A 16 61.01 29.95 -38.36
C ALA A 16 60.83 31.43 -37.89
N SER A 17 60.87 31.83 -36.61
CA SER A 17 62.09 32.04 -35.82
C SER A 17 61.75 32.65 -34.45
N LEU A 18 62.64 32.36 -33.50
CA LEU A 18 62.65 32.71 -32.08
C LEU A 18 62.44 34.19 -31.74
N LEU A 19 61.80 34.43 -30.59
CA LEU A 19 62.19 35.47 -29.64
C LEU A 19 62.07 34.93 -28.21
N VAL A 20 63.23 34.78 -27.58
CA VAL A 20 63.40 34.44 -26.16
C VAL A 20 63.21 35.72 -25.36
N LEU A 21 62.25 35.73 -24.43
CA LEU A 21 62.27 36.61 -23.27
C LEU A 21 61.98 35.77 -22.03
N THR A 22 63.04 35.54 -21.29
CA THR A 22 63.05 35.04 -19.92
C THR A 22 62.32 36.02 -19.01
N ALA A 23 61.24 35.56 -18.39
CA ALA A 23 60.70 36.15 -17.17
C ALA A 23 60.63 35.05 -16.11
N CYS A 24 61.37 35.26 -15.02
CA CYS A 24 61.37 34.39 -13.86
C CYS A 24 59.98 34.36 -13.22
N THR A 25 59.35 33.19 -13.18
CA THR A 25 58.30 32.89 -12.23
C THR A 25 58.69 31.62 -11.48
N ASP A 26 59.09 31.77 -10.23
CA ASP A 26 59.14 30.69 -9.26
C ASP A 26 57.70 30.26 -8.97
N THR A 27 57.24 29.25 -9.70
CA THR A 27 56.09 28.44 -9.30
C THR A 27 56.45 27.00 -9.60
N SER A 28 57.05 26.31 -8.63
CA SER A 28 56.92 24.86 -8.58
C SER A 28 55.42 24.53 -8.70
N PRO A 29 54.98 23.65 -9.60
CA PRO A 29 53.61 23.20 -9.60
C PRO A 29 53.36 22.56 -8.23
N ASN A 30 52.56 23.23 -7.40
CA ASN A 30 52.05 22.60 -6.20
C ASN A 30 51.13 21.49 -6.71
N PRO A 31 51.37 20.20 -6.43
CA PRO A 31 50.43 19.18 -6.81
C PRO A 31 49.10 19.57 -6.19
N THR A 32 48.10 19.91 -7.02
CA THR A 32 46.73 19.90 -6.56
C THR A 32 46.52 18.49 -6.05
N ALA A 33 46.30 18.33 -4.74
CA ALA A 33 45.87 17.06 -4.21
C ALA A 33 44.69 16.63 -5.10
N THR A 34 44.81 15.48 -5.77
CA THR A 34 43.63 14.79 -6.26
C THR A 34 42.67 14.81 -5.08
N PRO A 35 41.45 15.37 -5.19
CA PRO A 35 40.51 15.28 -4.09
C PRO A 35 40.48 13.81 -3.71
N THR A 36 40.90 13.51 -2.49
CA THR A 36 40.61 12.22 -1.90
C THR A 36 39.11 12.06 -2.09
N PRO A 37 38.62 11.01 -2.77
CA PRO A 37 37.18 10.79 -2.81
C PRO A 37 36.72 10.86 -1.35
N GLU A 38 35.80 11.77 -1.05
CA GLU A 38 35.04 11.62 0.18
C GLU A 38 34.51 10.18 0.13
N PRO A 39 34.66 9.38 1.20
CA PRO A 39 33.96 8.10 1.26
C PRO A 39 32.49 8.43 1.12
N THR A 40 31.96 8.27 -0.09
CA THR A 40 30.53 8.41 -0.32
C THR A 40 29.94 7.14 0.23
N ASN A 41 29.42 7.20 1.46
CA ASN A 41 28.38 6.32 1.97
C ASN A 41 27.14 6.49 1.07
N SER A 42 27.27 6.24 -0.23
CA SER A 42 26.24 6.52 -1.21
C SER A 42 25.52 5.24 -1.50
N VAL A 43 24.27 5.18 -1.07
CA VAL A 43 23.29 4.23 -1.57
C VAL A 43 23.31 4.30 -3.11
N PRO A 44 23.56 3.18 -3.82
CA PRO A 44 23.53 3.16 -5.27
C PRO A 44 22.14 3.54 -5.78
N THR A 45 22.04 3.96 -7.04
CA THR A 45 20.73 4.18 -7.64
C THR A 45 20.05 2.82 -7.86
N PRO A 46 18.78 2.65 -7.47
CA PRO A 46 18.03 1.42 -7.75
C PRO A 46 17.99 1.15 -9.26
N THR A 47 18.12 -0.12 -9.63
CA THR A 47 18.01 -0.60 -11.02
C THR A 47 16.57 -0.66 -11.49
N SER A 48 15.65 -0.87 -10.54
CA SER A 48 14.21 -0.75 -10.71
C SER A 48 13.62 -0.06 -9.48
N LEU A 49 12.72 0.87 -9.72
CA LEU A 49 11.99 1.60 -8.70
C LEU A 49 10.51 1.64 -9.09
N GLN A 50 9.68 0.99 -8.30
CA GLN A 50 8.23 0.98 -8.49
C GLN A 50 7.54 1.52 -7.25
N ARG A 51 6.38 2.14 -7.42
CA ARG A 51 5.51 2.53 -6.31
C ARG A 51 4.06 2.36 -6.66
N SER A 52 3.23 2.21 -5.65
CA SER A 52 1.80 2.44 -5.80
C SER A 52 1.45 3.92 -5.82
N ASP A 53 0.25 4.22 -6.29
CA ASP A 53 -0.36 5.56 -6.26
C ASP A 53 -1.87 5.43 -6.00
N TRP A 54 -2.23 4.69 -4.95
CA TRP A 54 -3.64 4.42 -4.63
C TRP A 54 -4.39 5.69 -4.23
N THR A 55 -3.68 6.64 -3.64
CA THR A 55 -4.23 7.92 -3.20
C THR A 55 -4.72 8.77 -4.38
N ASN A 56 -3.98 8.83 -5.49
CA ASN A 56 -4.37 9.61 -6.67
C ASN A 56 -5.05 8.79 -7.78
N ASP A 57 -5.06 7.45 -7.69
CA ASP A 57 -5.76 6.59 -8.65
C ASP A 57 -7.28 6.91 -8.69
N ALA A 58 -7.77 7.30 -9.87
CA ALA A 58 -9.15 7.76 -10.09
C ALA A 58 -10.25 6.72 -9.81
N PHE A 59 -9.87 5.44 -9.73
CA PHE A 59 -10.75 4.30 -9.49
C PHE A 59 -10.47 3.64 -8.11
N ALA A 60 -9.61 4.23 -7.29
CA ALA A 60 -9.38 3.83 -5.89
C ALA A 60 -9.63 5.00 -4.92
N LEU A 61 -8.98 6.14 -5.16
CA LEU A 61 -9.03 7.35 -4.34
C LEU A 61 -8.73 7.04 -2.87
N GLY A 62 -7.68 6.25 -2.65
CA GLY A 62 -7.15 5.81 -1.37
C GLY A 62 -7.06 4.28 -1.22
N ALA A 63 -6.26 3.84 -0.24
CA ALA A 63 -5.81 2.45 -0.12
C ALA A 63 -6.71 1.60 0.78
N VAL A 64 -7.17 2.16 1.90
CA VAL A 64 -7.87 1.43 2.97
C VAL A 64 -8.95 2.30 3.62
N SER A 65 -9.79 1.75 4.50
CA SER A 65 -10.80 2.52 5.22
C SER A 65 -10.66 2.42 6.73
N PHE A 66 -10.80 3.55 7.43
CA PHE A 66 -10.69 3.61 8.89
C PHE A 66 -11.85 4.39 9.51
N LEU A 67 -12.01 4.23 10.82
CA LEU A 67 -13.01 4.97 11.60
C LEU A 67 -12.35 6.20 12.26
N PRO A 68 -12.68 7.43 11.83
CA PRO A 68 -12.32 8.63 12.57
C PRO A 68 -13.23 8.79 13.80
N VAL A 69 -12.89 9.75 14.66
CA VAL A 69 -13.76 10.16 15.78
C VAL A 69 -15.17 10.49 15.27
N GLY A 70 -16.18 9.90 15.92
CA GLY A 70 -17.60 10.06 15.56
C GLY A 70 -18.10 9.05 14.53
N ALA A 71 -17.23 8.26 13.90
CA ALA A 71 -17.63 7.09 13.13
C ALA A 71 -17.63 5.84 14.01
N THR A 72 -18.60 4.95 13.82
CA THR A 72 -18.72 3.68 14.56
C THR A 72 -18.85 2.50 13.60
N PRO A 73 -18.68 1.26 14.09
CA PRO A 73 -18.94 0.05 13.31
C PRO A 73 -20.34 0.00 12.67
N LEU A 74 -21.35 0.66 13.27
CA LEU A 74 -22.69 0.78 12.71
C LEU A 74 -22.69 1.48 11.34
N HIS A 75 -21.73 2.37 11.04
CA HIS A 75 -21.62 2.93 9.69
C HIS A 75 -21.22 1.85 8.67
N ARG A 76 -20.34 0.92 9.02
CA ARG A 76 -19.97 -0.20 8.13
C ARG A 76 -21.17 -1.13 7.89
N GLU A 77 -21.94 -1.40 8.94
CA GLU A 77 -23.20 -2.16 8.87
C GLU A 77 -24.27 -1.44 8.03
N ASN A 78 -24.41 -0.13 8.17
CA ASN A 78 -25.34 0.65 7.35
C ASN A 78 -24.94 0.63 5.87
N LEU A 79 -23.63 0.70 5.58
CA LEU A 79 -23.11 0.61 4.21
C LEU A 79 -23.31 -0.79 3.60
N SER A 80 -23.33 -1.85 4.41
CA SER A 80 -23.52 -3.22 3.91
C SER A 80 -24.96 -3.55 3.53
N GLN A 81 -25.95 -2.79 4.01
CA GLN A 81 -27.36 -3.07 3.75
C GLN A 81 -27.69 -3.02 2.25
N ASN A 82 -28.51 -3.95 1.76
CA ASN A 82 -29.04 -3.86 0.41
C ASN A 82 -30.20 -2.83 0.33
N VAL A 83 -30.46 -2.34 -0.88
CA VAL A 83 -31.53 -1.39 -1.18
C VAL A 83 -32.55 -2.08 -2.09
N LEU A 84 -33.78 -2.21 -1.62
CA LEU A 84 -34.93 -2.83 -2.31
C LEU A 84 -34.70 -4.29 -2.76
N GLY A 85 -33.68 -4.99 -2.25
CA GLY A 85 -33.28 -6.29 -2.82
C GLY A 85 -32.75 -6.18 -4.26
N ARG A 86 -32.29 -5.00 -4.68
CA ARG A 86 -31.85 -4.69 -6.05
C ARG A 86 -30.41 -4.22 -6.11
N VAL A 87 -29.98 -3.39 -5.16
CA VAL A 87 -28.61 -2.86 -5.06
C VAL A 87 -27.96 -3.38 -3.79
N PHE A 88 -26.85 -4.10 -3.92
CA PHE A 88 -26.08 -4.67 -2.82
C PHE A 88 -24.71 -4.02 -2.75
N PHE A 89 -24.08 -4.02 -1.58
CA PHE A 89 -22.76 -3.42 -1.37
C PHE A 89 -21.78 -4.44 -0.76
N ALA A 90 -20.59 -4.50 -1.33
CA ALA A 90 -19.49 -5.32 -0.81
C ALA A 90 -18.14 -4.63 -0.97
N GLY A 91 -17.18 -4.99 -0.14
CA GLY A 91 -15.85 -4.38 -0.09
C GLY A 91 -15.28 -4.41 1.32
N GLU A 92 -14.05 -3.93 1.50
CA GLU A 92 -13.48 -3.83 2.85
C GLU A 92 -14.15 -2.74 3.70
N ALA A 93 -14.64 -1.66 3.09
CA ALA A 93 -15.34 -0.60 3.81
C ALA A 93 -16.63 -1.08 4.53
N PRO A 94 -17.52 -1.87 3.92
CA PRO A 94 -18.66 -2.49 4.60
C PRO A 94 -18.31 -3.83 5.30
N SER A 95 -17.04 -4.13 5.57
CA SER A 95 -16.61 -5.35 6.26
C SER A 95 -16.35 -5.11 7.75
N GLU A 96 -16.44 -6.17 8.55
CA GLU A 96 -16.00 -6.18 9.96
C GLU A 96 -14.47 -6.31 10.09
N GLU A 97 -13.80 -6.76 9.03
CA GLU A 97 -12.34 -6.87 8.92
C GLU A 97 -11.83 -5.87 7.86
N PRO A 98 -11.95 -4.54 8.09
CA PRO A 98 -11.59 -3.54 7.10
C PRO A 98 -10.11 -3.59 6.75
N SER A 99 -9.74 -2.95 5.63
CA SER A 99 -8.34 -2.88 5.17
C SER A 99 -7.69 -4.21 4.78
N THR A 100 -8.41 -5.33 4.78
CA THR A 100 -7.88 -6.66 4.44
C THR A 100 -8.49 -7.24 3.16
N VAL A 101 -7.74 -8.09 2.47
CA VAL A 101 -8.24 -8.86 1.31
C VAL A 101 -9.34 -9.82 1.76
N ARG A 102 -9.15 -10.50 2.89
CA ARG A 102 -10.18 -11.38 3.47
C ARG A 102 -11.46 -10.63 3.77
N GLY A 103 -11.40 -9.47 4.42
CA GLY A 103 -12.57 -8.66 4.72
C GLY A 103 -13.34 -8.25 3.47
N ALA A 104 -12.64 -7.93 2.38
CA ALA A 104 -13.28 -7.67 1.09
C ALA A 104 -13.97 -8.94 0.52
N ARG A 105 -13.29 -10.09 0.54
CA ARG A 105 -13.84 -11.38 0.05
C ARG A 105 -15.01 -11.87 0.90
N SER A 106 -14.93 -11.77 2.23
CA SER A 106 -16.00 -12.16 3.15
C SER A 106 -17.24 -11.29 2.92
N SER A 107 -17.05 -9.99 2.73
CA SER A 107 -18.09 -9.05 2.32
C SER A 107 -18.71 -9.39 0.94
N GLY A 108 -17.90 -9.78 -0.05
CA GLY A 108 -18.39 -10.24 -1.36
C GLY A 108 -19.23 -11.52 -1.26
N SER A 109 -18.78 -12.47 -0.43
CA SER A 109 -19.52 -13.71 -0.13
C SER A 109 -20.83 -13.44 0.60
N ARG A 110 -20.85 -12.44 1.49
CA ARG A 110 -22.07 -11.96 2.17
C ARG A 110 -23.07 -11.42 1.16
N ALA A 111 -22.68 -10.46 0.34
CA ALA A 111 -23.57 -9.86 -0.66
C ALA A 111 -24.12 -10.91 -1.64
N ALA A 112 -23.30 -11.89 -2.05
CA ALA A 112 -23.76 -12.98 -2.91
C ALA A 112 -24.88 -13.82 -2.26
N ARG A 113 -24.75 -14.12 -0.97
CA ARG A 113 -25.77 -14.88 -0.22
C ARG A 113 -27.07 -14.10 -0.08
N GLU A 114 -26.98 -12.85 0.37
CA GLU A 114 -28.15 -11.98 0.53
C GLU A 114 -28.88 -11.76 -0.79
N LEU A 115 -28.13 -11.59 -1.89
CA LEU A 115 -28.71 -11.46 -3.22
C LEU A 115 -29.42 -12.73 -3.65
N PHE A 116 -28.82 -13.89 -3.41
CA PHE A 116 -29.42 -15.18 -3.76
C PHE A 116 -30.73 -15.44 -3.00
N ASP A 117 -30.79 -15.06 -1.72
CA ASP A 117 -31.97 -15.27 -0.87
C ASP A 117 -33.23 -14.56 -1.40
N VAL A 118 -33.06 -13.50 -2.18
CA VAL A 118 -34.16 -12.78 -2.81
C VAL A 118 -34.26 -13.01 -4.33
N ALA A 119 -33.31 -13.73 -4.95
CA ALA A 119 -33.19 -13.91 -6.41
C ALA A 119 -34.28 -14.79 -7.01
N GLY A 120 -34.87 -14.29 -8.10
CA GLY A 120 -35.71 -15.09 -8.98
C GLY A 120 -34.89 -15.97 -9.90
N GLU A 121 -35.49 -17.06 -10.37
CA GLU A 121 -34.86 -17.94 -11.35
C GLU A 121 -34.62 -17.20 -12.68
N GLY A 122 -33.41 -17.30 -13.22
CA GLY A 122 -33.05 -16.70 -14.51
C GLY A 122 -32.75 -15.20 -14.47
N GLU A 123 -32.73 -14.57 -13.29
CA GLU A 123 -32.33 -13.16 -13.17
C GLU A 123 -30.87 -12.95 -13.58
N ARG A 124 -30.62 -11.81 -14.23
CA ARG A 124 -29.31 -11.30 -14.64
C ARG A 124 -28.74 -10.39 -13.58
N ILE A 125 -27.54 -10.69 -13.13
CA ILE A 125 -26.84 -9.97 -12.07
C ILE A 125 -25.61 -9.28 -12.66
N ALA A 126 -25.40 -8.01 -12.31
CA ALA A 126 -24.15 -7.31 -12.55
C ALA A 126 -23.33 -7.16 -11.25
N VAL A 127 -22.02 -7.30 -11.36
CA VAL A 127 -21.07 -6.90 -10.32
C VAL A 127 -20.24 -5.75 -10.85
N ILE A 128 -20.20 -4.62 -10.13
CA ILE A 128 -19.39 -3.45 -10.50
C ILE A 128 -18.07 -3.53 -9.75
N GLY A 129 -16.97 -3.76 -10.49
CA GLY A 129 -15.61 -3.93 -9.99
C GLY A 129 -15.14 -5.38 -10.00
N ALA A 130 -13.94 -5.63 -10.55
CA ALA A 130 -13.25 -6.92 -10.58
C ALA A 130 -12.11 -6.98 -9.55
N GLY A 131 -12.30 -6.33 -8.39
CA GLY A 131 -11.42 -6.45 -7.22
C GLY A 131 -11.82 -7.63 -6.33
N ALA A 132 -11.12 -7.81 -5.20
CA ALA A 132 -11.28 -8.99 -4.33
C ALA A 132 -12.73 -9.27 -3.88
N ALA A 133 -13.51 -8.23 -3.57
CA ALA A 133 -14.92 -8.39 -3.20
C ALA A 133 -15.79 -8.78 -4.40
N GLY A 134 -15.59 -8.13 -5.56
CA GLY A 134 -16.36 -8.38 -6.78
C GLY A 134 -16.09 -9.77 -7.36
N ALA A 135 -14.82 -10.16 -7.46
CA ALA A 135 -14.41 -11.48 -7.93
C ALA A 135 -15.02 -12.61 -7.08
N GLN A 136 -14.88 -12.53 -5.75
CA GLN A 136 -15.48 -13.50 -4.84
C GLN A 136 -17.01 -13.52 -4.91
N CYS A 137 -17.65 -12.35 -5.06
CA CYS A 137 -19.10 -12.25 -5.20
C CYS A 137 -19.57 -12.95 -6.49
N ALA A 138 -18.92 -12.63 -7.62
CA ALA A 138 -19.23 -13.20 -8.93
C ALA A 138 -19.04 -14.73 -8.95
N ARG A 139 -17.93 -15.22 -8.39
CA ARG A 139 -17.67 -16.66 -8.20
C ARG A 139 -18.81 -17.33 -7.44
N ARG A 140 -19.22 -16.74 -6.32
CA ARG A 140 -20.23 -17.34 -5.44
C ARG A 140 -21.62 -17.36 -6.07
N LEU A 141 -22.01 -16.30 -6.78
CA LEU A 141 -23.28 -16.20 -7.50
C LEU A 141 -23.33 -17.18 -8.68
N THR A 142 -22.24 -17.29 -9.44
CA THR A 142 -22.12 -18.25 -10.55
C THR A 142 -22.20 -19.69 -10.05
N ALA A 143 -21.54 -20.00 -8.93
CA ALA A 143 -21.64 -21.32 -8.28
C ALA A 143 -23.05 -21.65 -7.76
N LEU A 144 -23.91 -20.63 -7.59
CA LEU A 144 -25.34 -20.78 -7.25
C LEU A 144 -26.25 -20.89 -8.49
N GLY A 145 -25.68 -20.89 -9.71
CA GLY A 145 -26.41 -21.04 -10.96
C GLY A 145 -27.04 -19.75 -11.51
N LEU A 146 -26.67 -18.58 -10.96
CA LEU A 146 -27.15 -17.29 -11.46
C LEU A 146 -26.33 -16.82 -12.67
N THR A 147 -26.95 -16.01 -13.54
CA THR A 147 -26.27 -15.40 -14.68
C THR A 147 -25.59 -14.12 -14.23
N VAL A 148 -24.26 -14.09 -14.24
CA VAL A 148 -23.45 -12.99 -13.70
C VAL A 148 -22.57 -12.38 -14.80
N ILE A 149 -22.52 -11.06 -14.82
CA ILE A 149 -21.50 -10.30 -15.55
C ILE A 149 -20.72 -9.42 -14.58
N VAL A 150 -19.45 -9.18 -14.88
CA VAL A 150 -18.59 -8.27 -14.10
C VAL A 150 -18.21 -7.07 -14.98
N LEU A 151 -18.37 -5.86 -14.47
CA LEU A 151 -18.02 -4.62 -15.15
C LEU A 151 -16.87 -3.94 -14.39
N GLU A 152 -15.69 -3.90 -14.98
CA GLU A 152 -14.49 -3.31 -14.41
C GLU A 152 -14.11 -2.03 -15.16
N ALA A 153 -13.84 -0.96 -14.41
CA ALA A 153 -13.55 0.35 -14.96
C ALA A 153 -12.16 0.41 -15.60
N ARG A 154 -11.18 -0.30 -15.04
CA ARG A 154 -9.81 -0.40 -15.55
C ARG A 154 -9.71 -1.40 -16.70
N ASP A 155 -8.59 -1.35 -17.40
CA ASP A 155 -8.17 -2.34 -18.40
C ASP A 155 -7.56 -3.61 -17.78
N ARG A 156 -7.66 -3.78 -16.45
CA ARG A 156 -7.17 -4.93 -15.69
C ARG A 156 -8.10 -5.29 -14.53
N THR A 157 -8.06 -6.56 -14.12
CA THR A 157 -8.62 -7.04 -12.85
C THR A 157 -7.72 -6.61 -11.68
N GLY A 158 -8.08 -7.01 -10.44
CA GLY A 158 -7.22 -6.79 -9.27
C GLY A 158 -7.73 -5.72 -8.31
N GLY A 159 -8.27 -4.62 -8.83
CA GLY A 159 -8.55 -3.43 -8.03
C GLY A 159 -7.26 -2.93 -7.36
N ARG A 160 -7.23 -2.94 -6.02
CA ARG A 160 -6.08 -2.58 -5.17
C ARG A 160 -5.10 -3.75 -4.92
N ILE A 161 -5.26 -4.87 -5.62
CA ILE A 161 -4.23 -5.90 -5.78
C ILE A 161 -3.64 -5.68 -7.16
N HIS A 162 -2.33 -5.47 -7.24
CA HIS A 162 -1.65 -5.20 -8.50
C HIS A 162 -0.25 -5.80 -8.49
N SER A 163 -0.17 -6.94 -9.16
CA SER A 163 1.08 -7.63 -9.48
C SER A 163 1.68 -7.04 -10.74
N ILE A 164 2.97 -6.71 -10.71
CA ILE A 164 3.76 -6.31 -11.88
C ILE A 164 4.86 -7.35 -12.07
N GLU A 165 4.91 -7.98 -13.23
CA GLU A 165 6.00 -8.88 -13.61
C GLU A 165 7.18 -8.05 -14.14
N GLY A 166 8.36 -8.24 -13.55
CA GLY A 166 9.61 -7.69 -14.05
C GLY A 166 10.20 -8.49 -15.21
N ASP A 167 11.19 -7.93 -15.90
CA ASP A 167 11.89 -8.59 -17.02
C ASP A 167 12.61 -9.90 -16.62
N ASP A 168 12.84 -10.08 -15.32
CA ASP A 168 13.43 -11.27 -14.70
C ASP A 168 12.40 -12.33 -14.30
N GLY A 169 11.10 -12.10 -14.57
CA GLY A 169 10.00 -12.99 -14.22
C GLY A 169 9.62 -12.97 -12.73
N GLN A 170 10.18 -12.04 -11.96
CA GLN A 170 9.80 -11.82 -10.56
C GLN A 170 8.60 -10.86 -10.49
N PHE A 171 7.76 -11.03 -9.47
CA PHE A 171 6.60 -10.17 -9.26
C PHE A 171 6.84 -9.13 -8.18
N THR A 172 6.35 -7.92 -8.45
CA THR A 172 6.22 -6.83 -7.51
C THR A 172 4.74 -6.65 -7.17
N GLU A 173 4.38 -6.79 -5.90
CA GLU A 173 3.04 -6.48 -5.42
C GLU A 173 2.98 -5.01 -4.96
N LEU A 174 2.23 -4.18 -5.69
CA LEU A 174 2.02 -2.76 -5.36
C LEU A 174 0.78 -2.52 -4.49
N GLY A 175 0.09 -3.59 -4.09
CA GLY A 175 -1.16 -3.53 -3.34
C GLY A 175 -1.10 -4.30 -2.03
N ALA A 176 -2.13 -5.10 -1.76
CA ALA A 176 -1.99 -6.12 -0.73
C ALA A 176 -0.84 -7.08 -1.10
N TRP A 177 0.00 -7.43 -0.14
CA TRP A 177 1.22 -8.21 -0.40
C TRP A 177 1.60 -9.14 0.77
N ARG A 178 1.04 -8.91 1.95
CA ARG A 178 1.28 -9.68 3.18
C ARG A 178 -0.02 -10.29 3.70
N LEU A 179 0.06 -11.54 4.16
CA LEU A 179 -1.07 -12.37 4.61
C LEU A 179 -0.76 -12.99 5.97
N GLY A 180 -1.74 -13.07 6.88
CA GLY A 180 -1.64 -13.87 8.10
C GLY A 180 -1.79 -15.37 7.80
N VAL A 181 -0.98 -16.23 8.41
CA VAL A 181 -1.01 -17.68 8.16
C VAL A 181 -2.35 -18.33 8.56
N ASP A 182 -2.84 -18.03 9.76
CA ASP A 182 -4.08 -18.55 10.34
C ASP A 182 -5.29 -17.74 9.89
N SER A 183 -5.18 -16.42 9.94
CA SER A 183 -6.28 -15.56 9.56
C SER A 183 -6.55 -15.68 8.05
N ASP A 184 -5.55 -15.64 7.17
CA ASP A 184 -5.72 -15.75 5.70
C ASP A 184 -5.65 -17.21 5.20
N ALA A 185 -5.84 -18.21 6.06
CA ALA A 185 -5.64 -19.62 5.71
C ALA A 185 -6.34 -20.07 4.41
N GLU A 186 -7.57 -19.60 4.14
CA GLU A 186 -8.29 -19.91 2.89
C GLU A 186 -7.65 -19.28 1.65
N ILE A 187 -7.13 -18.06 1.78
CA ILE A 187 -6.41 -17.37 0.71
C ILE A 187 -5.07 -18.07 0.47
N VAL A 188 -4.31 -18.35 1.54
CA VAL A 188 -3.02 -19.06 1.46
C VAL A 188 -3.19 -20.42 0.78
N ALA A 189 -4.18 -21.22 1.19
CA ALA A 189 -4.46 -22.51 0.56
C ALA A 189 -4.84 -22.39 -0.93
N THR A 190 -5.48 -21.28 -1.32
CA THR A 190 -5.79 -21.01 -2.72
C THR A 190 -4.54 -20.62 -3.51
N LEU A 191 -3.65 -19.80 -2.95
CA LEU A 191 -2.37 -19.45 -3.57
C LEU A 191 -1.51 -20.70 -3.77
N ASP A 192 -1.44 -21.59 -2.78
CA ASP A 192 -0.71 -22.87 -2.88
C ASP A 192 -1.28 -23.76 -4.00
N ARG A 193 -2.61 -23.83 -4.14
CA ARG A 193 -3.27 -24.57 -5.23
C ARG A 193 -2.94 -23.98 -6.61
N LEU A 194 -2.76 -22.67 -6.69
CA LEU A 194 -2.48 -21.93 -7.92
C LEU A 194 -0.97 -21.83 -8.21
N ASP A 195 -0.13 -22.46 -7.40
CA ASP A 195 1.34 -22.36 -7.48
C ASP A 195 1.83 -20.89 -7.42
N VAL A 196 1.11 -20.01 -6.71
CA VAL A 196 1.53 -18.61 -6.48
C VAL A 196 2.54 -18.57 -5.34
N ALA A 197 3.76 -18.15 -5.65
CA ALA A 197 4.85 -18.11 -4.69
C ALA A 197 4.57 -17.17 -3.50
N SER A 198 4.90 -17.64 -2.30
CA SER A 198 4.93 -16.85 -1.08
C SER A 198 6.01 -17.36 -0.14
N VAL A 199 6.55 -16.49 0.71
CA VAL A 199 7.62 -16.80 1.67
C VAL A 199 7.19 -16.41 3.09
N PRO A 200 7.59 -17.15 4.14
CA PRO A 200 7.40 -16.71 5.51
C PRO A 200 8.06 -15.35 5.75
N ALA A 201 7.36 -14.44 6.42
CA ALA A 201 7.89 -13.14 6.79
C ALA A 201 8.57 -13.22 8.16
N GLU A 202 9.63 -14.03 8.26
CA GLU A 202 10.35 -14.32 9.50
C GLU A 202 11.78 -13.78 9.43
N GLY A 203 12.20 -13.08 10.48
CA GLY A 203 13.57 -12.57 10.60
C GLY A 203 13.67 -11.54 11.71
N LEU A 204 14.88 -11.05 11.97
CA LEU A 204 15.10 -10.01 12.97
C LEU A 204 14.49 -8.69 12.50
N ASP A 205 13.97 -7.92 13.46
CA ASP A 205 13.62 -6.52 13.27
C ASP A 205 14.79 -5.65 13.76
N LEU A 206 15.26 -4.74 12.91
CA LEU A 206 16.30 -3.76 13.22
C LEU A 206 15.64 -2.39 13.37
N ILE A 207 15.79 -1.77 14.54
CA ILE A 207 15.42 -0.37 14.76
C ILE A 207 16.72 0.42 14.95
N ARG A 208 16.95 1.42 14.09
CA ARG A 208 18.14 2.27 14.11
C ARG A 208 17.77 3.74 14.26
N ASP A 209 18.47 4.43 15.12
CA ASP A 209 18.39 5.88 15.26
C ASP A 209 19.24 6.56 14.19
N SER A 210 18.60 7.42 13.40
CA SER A 210 19.24 8.09 12.27
C SER A 210 20.30 9.14 12.65
N ALA A 211 20.30 9.61 13.91
CA ALA A 211 21.18 10.67 14.38
C ALA A 211 22.36 10.16 15.21
N THR A 212 22.17 9.05 15.93
CA THR A 212 23.15 8.52 16.89
C THR A 212 23.79 7.19 16.48
N ASP A 213 23.35 6.58 15.38
CA ASP A 213 23.68 5.22 14.95
C ASP A 213 23.34 4.13 15.97
N ALA A 214 22.69 4.47 17.08
CA ALA A 214 22.21 3.51 18.07
C ALA A 214 21.21 2.56 17.42
N GLU A 215 21.27 1.28 17.77
CA GLU A 215 20.40 0.27 17.19
C GLU A 215 19.97 -0.80 18.19
N VAL A 216 18.81 -1.39 17.89
CA VAL A 216 18.29 -2.55 18.59
C VAL A 216 17.84 -3.59 17.57
N LEU A 217 18.30 -4.82 17.74
CA LEU A 217 17.81 -5.99 17.03
C LEU A 217 16.86 -6.77 17.94
N THR A 218 15.65 -7.04 17.48
CA THR A 218 14.68 -7.87 18.19
C THR A 218 14.27 -9.08 17.36
N PRO A 219 14.01 -10.24 18.00
CA PRO A 219 13.37 -11.36 17.32
C PRO A 219 11.96 -10.96 16.86
N PRO A 220 11.42 -11.59 15.80
CA PRO A 220 10.10 -11.28 15.30
C PRO A 220 9.03 -11.68 16.34
N PRO A 221 7.87 -10.99 16.38
CA PRO A 221 6.79 -11.26 17.32
C PRO A 221 6.05 -12.59 17.07
N VAL A 222 6.45 -13.34 16.04
CA VAL A 222 5.81 -14.59 15.57
C VAL A 222 6.00 -15.78 16.54
N VAL A 223 6.85 -15.64 17.56
CA VAL A 223 6.97 -16.64 18.62
C VAL A 223 5.87 -16.40 19.67
N PRO A 224 5.08 -17.41 20.07
CA PRO A 224 4.12 -17.27 21.17
C PRO A 224 4.80 -16.62 22.40
N ASP A 225 4.20 -15.54 22.92
CA ASP A 225 4.69 -14.70 24.03
C ASP A 225 5.87 -13.74 23.73
N ALA A 226 6.27 -13.56 22.46
CA ALA A 226 7.26 -12.55 22.11
C ALA A 226 6.70 -11.13 22.36
N ALA A 227 7.51 -10.29 23.01
CA ALA A 227 7.21 -8.87 23.12
C ALA A 227 7.24 -8.22 21.73
N ALA A 228 6.43 -7.17 21.53
CA ALA A 228 6.50 -6.37 20.31
C ALA A 228 7.94 -5.86 20.08
N PRO A 229 8.43 -5.80 18.83
CA PRO A 229 9.78 -5.30 18.50
C PRO A 229 10.07 -3.93 19.12
N ASN A 230 9.06 -3.06 19.15
CA ASN A 230 9.10 -1.78 19.83
C ASN A 230 8.14 -1.79 21.03
N THR A 231 8.68 -2.09 22.20
CA THR A 231 7.91 -2.22 23.44
C THR A 231 7.44 -0.86 23.99
N VAL A 232 8.21 0.20 23.78
CA VAL A 232 7.87 1.55 24.24
C VAL A 232 6.62 2.06 23.52
N GLY A 233 6.64 2.04 22.17
CA GLY A 233 5.52 2.47 21.35
C GLY A 233 4.27 1.61 21.57
N ALA A 234 4.43 0.28 21.60
CA ALA A 234 3.33 -0.64 21.86
C ALA A 234 2.65 -0.39 23.21
N THR A 235 3.44 -0.20 24.27
CA THR A 235 2.92 0.07 25.62
C THR A 235 2.20 1.41 25.70
N ALA A 236 2.73 2.45 25.06
CA ALA A 236 2.14 3.77 25.05
C ALA A 236 0.78 3.79 24.33
N VAL A 237 0.71 3.18 23.14
CA VAL A 237 -0.57 3.05 22.41
C VAL A 237 -1.58 2.21 23.17
N ALA A 238 -1.17 1.06 23.72
CA ALA A 238 -2.06 0.22 24.52
C ALA A 238 -2.62 0.97 25.74
N SER A 239 -1.79 1.77 26.40
CA SER A 239 -2.20 2.61 27.54
C SER A 239 -3.20 3.70 27.12
N ALA A 240 -2.97 4.35 25.97
CA ALA A 240 -3.87 5.36 25.42
C ALA A 240 -5.23 4.76 25.04
N VAL A 241 -5.24 3.59 24.38
CA VAL A 241 -6.47 2.88 23.99
C VAL A 241 -7.25 2.43 25.23
N ALA A 242 -6.58 1.85 26.23
CA ALA A 242 -7.21 1.45 27.48
C ALA A 242 -7.85 2.64 28.22
N TRP A 243 -7.13 3.76 28.29
CA TRP A 243 -7.66 5.00 28.86
C TRP A 243 -8.87 5.54 28.07
N ALA A 244 -8.78 5.53 26.74
CA ALA A 244 -9.85 6.02 25.86
C ALA A 244 -11.13 5.19 26.04
N ALA A 245 -11.02 3.87 26.19
CA ALA A 245 -12.15 2.96 26.39
C ALA A 245 -12.95 3.26 27.68
N GLU A 246 -12.34 3.92 28.67
CA GLU A 246 -13.01 4.36 29.91
C GLU A 246 -13.70 5.73 29.78
N GLN A 247 -13.48 6.45 28.68
CA GLN A 247 -14.04 7.78 28.48
C GLN A 247 -15.49 7.73 27.97
N ALA A 248 -16.27 8.75 28.32
CA ALA A 248 -17.66 8.87 27.88
C ALA A 248 -17.82 9.27 26.39
N ALA A 249 -16.75 9.80 25.79
CA ALA A 249 -16.73 10.25 24.41
C ALA A 249 -15.41 9.85 23.75
N ASP A 250 -15.49 9.55 22.45
CA ASP A 250 -14.34 9.18 21.65
C ASP A 250 -13.40 10.38 21.45
N SER A 251 -12.12 10.08 21.22
CA SER A 251 -11.08 11.05 20.92
C SER A 251 -10.07 10.47 19.92
N THR A 252 -9.22 11.32 19.37
CA THR A 252 -8.16 10.85 18.47
C THR A 252 -7.12 10.07 19.27
N LEU A 253 -6.40 9.15 18.63
CA LEU A 253 -5.32 8.42 19.29
C LEU A 253 -4.25 9.38 19.86
N GLU A 254 -3.93 10.47 19.15
CA GLU A 254 -3.04 11.53 19.62
C GLU A 254 -3.56 12.20 20.90
N THR A 255 -4.84 12.56 20.94
CA THR A 255 -5.45 13.15 22.14
C THR A 255 -5.42 12.17 23.31
N ALA A 256 -5.68 10.89 23.06
CA ALA A 256 -5.63 9.84 24.08
C ALA A 256 -4.20 9.61 24.61
N LEU A 257 -3.18 9.68 23.77
CA LEU A 257 -1.78 9.57 24.17
C LEU A 257 -1.36 10.69 25.13
N ASP A 258 -1.75 11.94 24.84
CA ASP A 258 -1.48 13.08 25.70
C ASP A 258 -2.30 13.00 27.01
N ALA A 259 -3.62 12.83 26.90
CA ALA A 259 -4.52 12.88 28.05
C ALA A 259 -4.34 11.71 29.05
N SER A 260 -3.90 10.54 28.58
CA SER A 260 -3.57 9.40 29.43
C SER A 260 -2.21 9.54 30.14
N GLY A 261 -1.38 10.50 29.73
CA GLY A 261 0.03 10.61 30.15
C GLY A 261 0.95 9.57 29.50
N ALA A 262 0.45 8.75 28.57
CA ALA A 262 1.25 7.75 27.85
C ALA A 262 2.35 8.40 27.00
N LEU A 263 2.09 9.57 26.42
CA LEU A 263 3.09 10.35 25.68
C LEU A 263 4.28 10.73 26.58
N ALA A 264 4.01 11.28 27.76
CA ALA A 264 5.05 11.66 28.72
C ALA A 264 5.79 10.43 29.28
N ALA A 265 5.07 9.33 29.50
CA ALA A 265 5.68 8.07 29.94
C ALA A 265 6.62 7.49 28.88
N ALA A 266 6.23 7.53 27.60
CA ALA A 266 7.07 7.09 26.49
C ALA A 266 8.33 7.97 26.36
N ALA A 267 8.20 9.29 26.47
CA ALA A 267 9.33 10.21 26.40
C ALA A 267 10.38 9.97 27.52
N GLY A 268 9.95 9.46 28.68
CA GLY A 268 10.85 9.06 29.78
C GLY A 268 11.39 7.63 29.70
N ALA A 269 10.99 6.85 28.69
CA ALA A 269 11.39 5.46 28.52
C ALA A 269 12.55 5.31 27.53
N SER A 270 13.07 4.09 27.43
CA SER A 270 14.08 3.69 26.44
C SER A 270 13.97 2.20 26.16
N GLN A 271 14.49 1.77 25.02
CA GLN A 271 14.70 0.37 24.71
C GLN A 271 16.13 0.20 24.20
N GLY A 272 16.96 -0.49 24.97
CA GLY A 272 18.41 -0.49 24.72
C GLY A 272 18.96 0.93 24.83
N GLU A 273 19.64 1.38 23.78
CA GLU A 273 20.20 2.74 23.68
C GLU A 273 19.25 3.74 22.99
N LEU A 274 18.09 3.27 22.50
CA LEU A 274 17.12 4.09 21.80
C LEU A 274 16.20 4.83 22.77
N GLU A 275 16.03 6.13 22.53
CA GLU A 275 15.13 6.99 23.31
C GLU A 275 13.65 6.72 22.98
N GLY A 276 12.80 6.92 23.98
CA GLY A 276 11.40 6.47 23.90
C GLY A 276 10.48 7.33 23.02
N GLU A 277 10.75 8.62 22.83
CA GLU A 277 9.94 9.47 21.94
C GLU A 277 10.10 9.07 20.45
N PRO A 278 11.34 8.92 19.90
CA PRO A 278 11.56 8.35 18.58
C PRO A 278 10.92 6.96 18.39
N LEU A 279 10.96 6.11 19.42
CA LEU A 279 10.30 4.81 19.41
C LEU A 279 8.77 4.96 19.33
N LEU A 280 8.14 5.84 20.10
CA LEU A 280 6.70 6.06 19.97
C LEU A 280 6.33 6.50 18.55
N GLN A 281 7.09 7.45 17.98
CA GLN A 281 6.84 7.92 16.61
C GLN A 281 6.94 6.80 15.57
N GLN A 282 7.95 5.93 15.68
CA GLN A 282 8.09 4.77 14.80
C GLN A 282 6.88 3.83 14.86
N TYR A 283 6.36 3.60 16.06
CA TYR A 283 5.20 2.73 16.24
C TYR A 283 3.92 3.35 15.66
N LEU A 284 3.72 4.66 15.83
CA LEU A 284 2.60 5.37 15.21
C LEU A 284 2.69 5.33 13.68
N ARG A 285 3.88 5.47 13.09
CA ARG A 285 4.09 5.32 11.65
C ARG A 285 3.78 3.91 11.15
N SER A 286 4.10 2.89 11.94
CA SER A 286 3.74 1.49 11.63
C SER A 286 2.22 1.29 11.65
N LEU A 287 1.50 1.90 12.61
CA LEU A 287 0.03 1.92 12.60
C LEU A 287 -0.54 2.66 11.40
N ALA A 288 0.05 3.80 11.02
CA ALA A 288 -0.35 4.55 9.84
C ALA A 288 -0.14 3.72 8.55
N ALA A 289 0.96 2.95 8.45
CA ALA A 289 1.22 2.04 7.32
C ALA A 289 0.19 0.91 7.18
N VAL A 290 -0.57 0.59 8.23
CA VAL A 290 -1.64 -0.43 8.20
C VAL A 290 -3.03 0.20 8.02
N THR A 291 -3.31 1.28 8.73
CA THR A 291 -4.63 1.94 8.78
C THR A 291 -4.81 3.01 7.71
N GLY A 292 -3.70 3.50 7.16
CA GLY A 292 -3.62 4.69 6.32
C GLY A 292 -3.95 6.00 7.02
N ALA A 293 -3.94 6.04 8.36
CA ALA A 293 -4.37 7.19 9.14
C ALA A 293 -3.34 7.60 10.18
N GLU A 294 -3.17 8.91 10.35
CA GLU A 294 -2.40 9.49 11.44
C GLU A 294 -3.13 9.35 12.78
N ALA A 295 -2.36 9.34 13.87
CA ALA A 295 -2.91 9.30 15.24
C ALA A 295 -3.82 10.51 15.54
N SER A 296 -3.62 11.62 14.85
CA SER A 296 -4.42 12.84 14.94
C SER A 296 -5.80 12.72 14.24
N ALA A 297 -6.00 11.70 13.39
CA ALA A 297 -7.23 11.47 12.64
C ALA A 297 -7.97 10.20 13.08
N ALA A 298 -7.23 9.15 13.44
CA ALA A 298 -7.79 7.86 13.84
C ALA A 298 -8.46 7.92 15.22
N SER A 299 -9.59 7.22 15.36
CA SER A 299 -10.25 7.01 16.65
C SER A 299 -9.39 6.16 17.59
N ALA A 300 -9.27 6.59 18.85
CA ALA A 300 -8.63 5.81 19.89
C ALA A 300 -9.44 4.55 20.26
N TRP A 301 -10.78 4.59 20.14
CA TRP A 301 -11.64 3.43 20.40
C TRP A 301 -11.51 2.30 19.39
N PHE A 302 -11.14 2.63 18.15
CA PHE A 302 -11.09 1.67 17.04
C PHE A 302 -9.68 1.53 16.46
N THR A 303 -8.65 1.82 17.25
CA THR A 303 -7.25 1.54 16.88
C THR A 303 -7.07 0.03 16.74
N PRO A 304 -6.57 -0.48 15.60
CA PRO A 304 -6.38 -1.91 15.43
C PRO A 304 -5.28 -2.43 16.37
N GLU A 305 -5.47 -3.63 16.87
CA GLU A 305 -4.41 -4.35 17.56
C GLU A 305 -3.39 -4.88 16.54
N PRO A 306 -2.08 -4.74 16.80
CA PRO A 306 -1.06 -5.37 15.96
C PRO A 306 -1.22 -6.89 16.02
N SER A 307 -1.20 -7.54 14.85
CA SER A 307 -1.18 -9.01 14.82
C SER A 307 0.18 -9.53 15.29
N THR A 308 0.18 -10.49 16.21
CA THR A 308 1.35 -11.29 16.60
C THR A 308 1.43 -12.61 15.83
N GLU A 309 0.49 -12.82 14.91
CA GLU A 309 0.40 -14.01 14.08
C GLU A 309 1.57 -14.10 13.10
N ALA A 310 1.97 -15.34 12.76
CA ALA A 310 2.86 -15.58 11.63
C ALA A 310 2.26 -14.99 10.35
N SER A 311 3.11 -14.39 9.51
CA SER A 311 2.68 -13.87 8.22
C SER A 311 3.52 -14.40 7.06
N ARG A 312 2.96 -14.35 5.87
CA ARG A 312 3.61 -14.67 4.60
C ARG A 312 3.62 -13.44 3.72
N ILE A 313 4.69 -13.27 2.96
CA ILE A 313 4.78 -12.28 1.89
C ILE A 313 4.55 -13.00 0.56
N VAL A 314 3.61 -12.49 -0.24
CA VAL A 314 3.36 -12.97 -1.60
C VAL A 314 4.47 -12.45 -2.50
N THR A 315 5.11 -13.36 -3.24
CA THR A 315 6.24 -13.07 -4.14
C THR A 315 5.97 -13.51 -5.58
N GLY A 316 4.86 -14.21 -5.82
CA GLY A 316 4.28 -14.43 -7.14
C GLY A 316 3.13 -13.47 -7.45
N SER A 317 2.45 -13.69 -8.57
CA SER A 317 1.28 -12.90 -8.98
C SER A 317 0.09 -13.10 -8.04
N PHE A 318 -0.14 -12.15 -7.12
CA PHE A 318 -1.28 -12.22 -6.21
C PHE A 318 -2.62 -12.01 -6.93
N VAL A 319 -2.64 -11.27 -8.04
CA VAL A 319 -3.87 -11.09 -8.84
C VAL A 319 -4.41 -12.40 -9.40
N SER A 320 -3.58 -13.44 -9.53
CA SER A 320 -4.00 -14.78 -9.98
C SER A 320 -5.09 -15.39 -9.09
N LEU A 321 -5.16 -15.00 -7.81
CA LEU A 321 -6.27 -15.37 -6.92
C LEU A 321 -7.63 -14.88 -7.47
N LEU A 322 -7.66 -13.67 -8.01
CA LEU A 322 -8.88 -13.04 -8.52
C LEU A 322 -9.18 -13.51 -9.94
N ASP A 323 -8.15 -13.78 -10.73
CA ASP A 323 -8.32 -14.35 -12.06
C ASP A 323 -8.92 -15.77 -11.98
N ASP A 324 -8.52 -16.59 -10.98
CA ASP A 324 -9.15 -17.89 -10.69
C ASP A 324 -10.61 -17.74 -10.25
N ASP A 325 -10.94 -16.73 -9.42
CA ASP A 325 -12.33 -16.46 -9.03
C ASP A 325 -13.23 -16.05 -10.22
N LEU A 326 -12.64 -15.40 -11.23
CA LEU A 326 -13.32 -14.88 -12.41
C LEU A 326 -13.28 -15.84 -13.61
N ASP A 327 -12.60 -16.99 -13.50
CA ASP A 327 -12.50 -17.95 -14.60
C ASP A 327 -13.89 -18.42 -15.05
N GLY A 328 -14.12 -18.36 -16.37
CA GLY A 328 -15.42 -18.68 -16.97
C GLY A 328 -16.54 -17.67 -16.71
N ILE A 329 -16.30 -16.55 -16.02
CA ILE A 329 -17.28 -15.48 -15.78
C ILE A 329 -17.08 -14.36 -16.81
N GLU A 330 -18.19 -13.89 -17.39
CA GLU A 330 -18.18 -12.82 -18.37
C GLU A 330 -17.75 -11.49 -17.73
N THR A 331 -16.49 -11.12 -17.94
CA THR A 331 -15.86 -9.92 -17.35
C THR A 331 -15.53 -8.90 -18.43
N TYR A 332 -16.10 -7.70 -18.30
CA TYR A 332 -15.90 -6.59 -19.22
C TYR A 332 -14.96 -5.55 -18.60
N LEU A 333 -13.75 -5.45 -19.15
CA LEU A 333 -12.76 -4.45 -18.77
C LEU A 333 -13.03 -3.11 -19.48
N SER A 334 -12.38 -2.03 -19.04
CA SER A 334 -12.53 -0.66 -19.57
C SER A 334 -13.99 -0.19 -19.64
N THR A 335 -14.83 -0.70 -18.74
CA THR A 335 -16.28 -0.52 -18.72
C THR A 335 -16.69 0.14 -17.41
N ALA A 336 -16.42 1.45 -17.32
CA ALA A 336 -16.79 2.22 -16.15
C ALA A 336 -18.31 2.40 -16.05
N VAL A 337 -18.91 2.03 -14.93
CA VAL A 337 -20.30 2.39 -14.58
C VAL A 337 -20.29 3.77 -13.93
N VAL A 338 -21.06 4.71 -14.47
CA VAL A 338 -21.16 6.10 -14.00
C VAL A 338 -22.53 6.44 -13.44
N GLY A 339 -23.49 5.52 -13.53
CA GLY A 339 -24.81 5.70 -12.92
C GLY A 339 -25.54 4.39 -12.69
N VAL A 340 -26.30 4.33 -11.60
CA VAL A 340 -27.14 3.20 -11.18
C VAL A 340 -28.54 3.73 -10.90
N SER A 341 -29.47 3.48 -11.82
CA SER A 341 -30.89 3.74 -11.58
C SER A 341 -31.61 2.44 -11.21
N TYR A 342 -32.47 2.49 -10.19
CA TYR A 342 -33.14 1.30 -9.66
C TYR A 342 -34.54 1.60 -9.14
N ASP A 343 -35.42 0.62 -9.24
CA ASP A 343 -36.78 0.62 -8.70
C ASP A 343 -37.18 -0.82 -8.30
N ASP A 344 -38.45 -1.07 -8.04
CA ASP A 344 -38.94 -2.40 -7.68
C ASP A 344 -38.85 -3.40 -8.85
N ASP A 345 -38.78 -2.93 -10.10
CA ASP A 345 -38.78 -3.77 -11.30
C ASP A 345 -37.37 -4.19 -11.74
N GLY A 346 -36.34 -3.39 -11.45
CA GLY A 346 -34.96 -3.78 -11.76
C GLY A 346 -33.93 -2.66 -11.63
N VAL A 347 -32.81 -2.85 -12.33
CA VAL A 347 -31.66 -1.94 -12.33
C VAL A 347 -31.24 -1.60 -13.76
N ARG A 348 -30.89 -0.33 -13.98
CA ARG A 348 -30.25 0.13 -15.21
C ARG A 348 -28.94 0.83 -14.86
N LEU A 349 -27.87 0.34 -15.47
CA LEU A 349 -26.51 0.84 -15.34
C LEU A 349 -26.18 1.72 -16.52
N ARG A 350 -25.72 2.95 -16.27
CA ARG A 350 -25.19 3.87 -17.28
C ARG A 350 -23.69 3.72 -17.36
N LEU A 351 -23.16 3.41 -18.55
CA LEU A 351 -21.74 3.24 -18.79
C LEU A 351 -21.07 4.57 -19.16
N GLY A 352 -19.76 4.67 -18.97
CA GLY A 352 -18.96 5.85 -19.33
C GLY A 352 -18.98 6.15 -20.83
N THR A 353 -19.29 5.15 -21.67
CA THR A 353 -19.50 5.31 -23.12
C THR A 353 -20.82 6.01 -23.47
N GLY A 354 -21.73 6.16 -22.51
CA GLY A 354 -23.08 6.68 -22.70
C GLY A 354 -24.14 5.60 -22.94
N GLU A 355 -23.73 4.35 -23.16
CA GLU A 355 -24.65 3.21 -23.27
C GLU A 355 -25.29 2.87 -21.92
N SER A 356 -26.36 2.08 -21.96
CA SER A 356 -27.03 1.61 -20.75
C SER A 356 -27.33 0.12 -20.82
N LEU A 357 -27.17 -0.54 -19.68
CA LEU A 357 -27.39 -1.97 -19.52
C LEU A 357 -28.49 -2.20 -18.48
N SER A 358 -29.49 -3.01 -18.81
CA SER A 358 -30.52 -3.44 -17.86
C SER A 358 -30.16 -4.81 -17.28
N VAL A 359 -30.27 -4.91 -15.96
CA VAL A 359 -30.08 -6.11 -15.16
C VAL A 359 -31.14 -6.14 -14.08
N ASP A 360 -31.41 -7.30 -13.51
CA ASP A 360 -32.39 -7.38 -12.42
C ASP A 360 -31.80 -6.80 -11.13
N ARG A 361 -30.48 -7.00 -10.92
CA ARG A 361 -29.78 -6.61 -9.68
C ARG A 361 -28.32 -6.29 -9.93
N VAL A 362 -27.76 -5.51 -8.99
CA VAL A 362 -26.37 -5.11 -9.03
C VAL A 362 -25.71 -5.25 -7.66
N VAL A 363 -24.46 -5.70 -7.65
CA VAL A 363 -23.56 -5.63 -6.51
C VAL A 363 -22.51 -4.55 -6.78
N VAL A 364 -22.50 -3.51 -5.96
CA VAL A 364 -21.56 -2.40 -6.02
C VAL A 364 -20.34 -2.76 -5.17
N THR A 365 -19.18 -2.94 -5.80
CA THR A 365 -17.93 -3.30 -5.11
C THR A 365 -16.80 -2.27 -5.27
N VAL A 366 -17.17 -1.05 -5.69
CA VAL A 366 -16.21 0.04 -5.88
C VAL A 366 -15.64 0.53 -4.54
N PRO A 367 -14.40 1.03 -4.51
CA PRO A 367 -13.77 1.55 -3.29
C PRO A 367 -14.55 2.70 -2.64
N LEU A 368 -14.40 2.87 -1.32
CA LEU A 368 -15.06 3.94 -0.57
C LEU A 368 -14.72 5.34 -1.10
N GLY A 369 -13.47 5.57 -1.55
CA GLY A 369 -13.05 6.83 -2.16
C GLY A 369 -13.87 7.18 -3.41
N VAL A 370 -14.18 6.18 -4.25
CA VAL A 370 -15.04 6.32 -5.44
C VAL A 370 -16.48 6.69 -5.04
N LEU A 371 -17.03 6.05 -4.00
CA LEU A 371 -18.36 6.38 -3.49
C LEU A 371 -18.43 7.82 -2.94
N LYS A 372 -17.38 8.25 -2.20
CA LYS A 372 -17.28 9.61 -1.66
C LYS A 372 -17.14 10.67 -2.75
N ALA A 373 -16.41 10.37 -3.82
CA ALA A 373 -16.24 11.27 -4.96
C ALA A 373 -17.52 11.43 -5.80
N ALA A 374 -18.56 10.62 -5.55
CA ALA A 374 -19.84 10.66 -6.25
C ALA A 374 -19.70 10.54 -7.78
N THR A 375 -18.71 9.78 -8.24
CA THR A 375 -18.50 9.51 -9.68
C THR A 375 -19.55 8.55 -10.25
N ILE A 376 -20.24 7.81 -9.39
CA ILE A 376 -21.40 6.98 -9.71
C ILE A 376 -22.66 7.64 -9.16
N GLU A 377 -23.56 8.04 -10.06
CA GLU A 377 -24.83 8.65 -9.70
C GLU A 377 -25.90 7.59 -9.37
N PHE A 378 -26.55 7.69 -8.21
CA PHE A 378 -27.66 6.78 -7.84
C PHE A 378 -29.01 7.48 -8.01
N THR A 379 -29.95 6.83 -8.72
CA THR A 379 -31.33 7.33 -8.92
C THR A 379 -32.37 6.25 -8.60
N PRO A 380 -33.19 6.38 -7.54
CA PRO A 380 -33.18 7.47 -6.55
C PRO A 380 -31.89 7.49 -5.73
N LEU A 381 -31.71 8.55 -4.93
CA LEU A 381 -30.58 8.63 -4.00
C LEU A 381 -30.58 7.43 -3.04
N LEU A 382 -29.39 6.92 -2.72
CA LEU A 382 -29.22 5.89 -1.69
C LEU A 382 -29.88 6.30 -0.37
N PRO A 383 -30.40 5.38 0.44
CA PRO A 383 -30.98 5.69 1.75
C PRO A 383 -30.06 6.53 2.65
N PHE A 384 -30.65 7.23 3.62
CA PHE A 384 -29.88 8.11 4.51
C PHE A 384 -28.74 7.37 5.24
N GLY A 385 -28.98 6.12 5.68
CA GLY A 385 -27.96 5.29 6.35
C GLY A 385 -26.70 5.09 5.50
N HIS A 386 -26.85 4.75 4.22
CA HIS A 386 -25.73 4.61 3.28
C HIS A 386 -24.98 5.91 3.08
N ARG A 387 -25.68 7.02 2.85
CA ARG A 387 -25.02 8.32 2.62
C ARG A 387 -24.30 8.81 3.87
N ALA A 388 -24.90 8.62 5.05
CA ALA A 388 -24.26 8.94 6.33
C ALA A 388 -23.00 8.08 6.55
N ALA A 389 -23.07 6.78 6.24
CA ALA A 389 -21.92 5.88 6.32
C ALA A 389 -20.79 6.26 5.35
N ILE A 390 -21.12 6.50 4.07
CA ILE A 390 -20.15 6.96 3.05
C ILE A 390 -19.46 8.24 3.51
N ASN A 391 -20.18 9.16 4.17
CA ASN A 391 -19.58 10.38 4.68
C ASN A 391 -18.72 10.16 5.93
N ALA A 392 -19.18 9.33 6.88
CA ALA A 392 -18.56 9.16 8.19
C ALA A 392 -17.28 8.30 8.18
N ILE A 393 -17.26 7.18 7.43
CA ILE A 393 -16.06 6.33 7.33
C ILE A 393 -15.00 7.11 6.54
N SER A 394 -13.74 7.11 6.98
CA SER A 394 -12.65 7.80 6.27
C SER A 394 -11.85 6.86 5.39
N VAL A 395 -11.15 7.44 4.42
CA VAL A 395 -10.25 6.71 3.52
C VAL A 395 -8.82 7.01 3.95
N GLY A 396 -8.05 5.95 4.21
CA GLY A 396 -6.65 6.03 4.56
C GLY A 396 -5.75 5.95 3.33
N ALA A 397 -4.59 6.61 3.42
CA ALA A 397 -3.55 6.58 2.42
C ALA A 397 -2.47 5.59 2.84
N VAL A 398 -2.16 4.62 1.98
CA VAL A 398 -1.04 3.70 2.13
C VAL A 398 -0.43 3.52 0.77
N GLU A 399 0.88 3.74 0.67
CA GLU A 399 1.66 3.51 -0.53
C GLU A 399 2.80 2.54 -0.25
N LEU A 400 3.08 1.71 -1.25
CA LEU A 400 4.23 0.83 -1.31
C LEU A 400 5.26 1.41 -2.26
N VAL A 401 6.53 1.30 -1.88
CA VAL A 401 7.66 1.54 -2.78
C VAL A 401 8.54 0.30 -2.80
N GLN A 402 8.99 -0.13 -3.96
CA GLN A 402 9.93 -1.23 -4.10
C GLN A 402 11.16 -0.75 -4.87
N ALA A 403 12.33 -0.93 -4.26
CA ALA A 403 13.62 -0.61 -4.84
C ALA A 403 14.44 -1.90 -5.00
N ARG A 404 14.87 -2.17 -6.23
CA ARG A 404 15.79 -3.27 -6.57
C ARG A 404 17.18 -2.71 -6.84
N PHE A 405 18.21 -3.47 -6.45
CA PHE A 405 19.61 -3.12 -6.68
C PHE A 405 20.32 -4.24 -7.45
N ASP A 406 21.45 -3.94 -8.11
CA ASP A 406 22.25 -4.99 -8.77
C ASP A 406 22.96 -5.88 -7.73
N GLU A 407 23.47 -5.27 -6.67
CA GLU A 407 24.15 -5.92 -5.55
C GLU A 407 23.68 -5.26 -4.24
N PRO A 408 23.61 -6.02 -3.13
CA PRO A 408 23.27 -5.44 -1.83
C PRO A 408 24.39 -4.51 -1.37
N PHE A 409 24.04 -3.27 -1.01
CA PHE A 409 24.95 -2.28 -0.42
C PHE A 409 24.95 -2.29 1.12
N TRP A 410 24.17 -3.19 1.71
CA TRP A 410 23.96 -3.39 3.14
C TRP A 410 24.49 -4.76 3.59
N THR A 411 24.73 -4.94 4.89
CA THR A 411 25.25 -6.19 5.47
C THR A 411 24.31 -6.90 6.42
N THR A 412 23.26 -6.23 6.89
CA THR A 412 22.31 -6.81 7.84
C THR A 412 21.42 -7.84 7.16
N ASP A 413 21.16 -8.94 7.88
CA ASP A 413 20.18 -9.97 7.52
C ASP A 413 18.82 -9.74 8.19
N ALA A 414 18.65 -8.62 8.92
CA ALA A 414 17.35 -8.21 9.45
C ALA A 414 16.35 -8.07 8.30
N VAL A 415 15.12 -8.54 8.53
CA VAL A 415 14.05 -8.55 7.54
C VAL A 415 13.26 -7.25 7.57
N THR A 416 13.03 -6.66 8.74
CA THR A 416 12.40 -5.34 8.84
C THR A 416 13.41 -4.35 9.37
N TRP A 417 13.55 -3.21 8.70
CA TRP A 417 14.37 -2.10 9.15
C TRP A 417 13.48 -0.93 9.46
N SER A 418 13.67 -0.30 10.62
CA SER A 418 12.96 0.90 11.03
C SER A 418 13.94 2.00 11.40
N LEU A 419 13.70 3.20 10.89
CA LEU A 419 14.41 4.42 11.27
C LEU A 419 13.62 5.20 12.31
N VAL A 420 14.34 5.68 13.32
CA VAL A 420 13.81 6.59 14.34
C VAL A 420 14.60 7.89 14.36
N GLY A 421 14.01 8.92 14.98
CA GLY A 421 14.65 10.24 15.12
C GLY A 421 14.80 10.99 13.79
N THR A 422 13.93 10.71 12.82
CA THR A 422 14.01 11.25 11.46
C THR A 422 12.69 11.83 10.96
N ASP A 423 12.81 12.81 10.07
CA ASP A 423 11.70 13.41 9.31
C ASP A 423 11.52 12.77 7.91
N GLU A 424 12.31 11.74 7.58
CA GLU A 424 12.16 10.98 6.32
C GLU A 424 10.74 10.42 6.16
N LEU A 425 10.21 10.39 4.94
CA LEU A 425 8.86 9.85 4.70
C LEU A 425 8.84 8.32 4.82
N ILE A 426 9.87 7.64 4.29
CA ILE A 426 10.00 6.19 4.36
C ILE A 426 10.86 5.85 5.58
N THR A 427 10.22 5.36 6.64
CA THR A 427 10.93 4.94 7.86
C THR A 427 10.96 3.44 8.06
N THR A 428 10.22 2.67 7.27
CA THR A 428 10.21 1.21 7.39
C THR A 428 10.48 0.57 6.05
N TRP A 429 11.46 -0.33 6.03
CA TRP A 429 11.86 -1.11 4.88
C TRP A 429 11.78 -2.59 5.22
N VAL A 430 11.32 -3.39 4.27
CA VAL A 430 11.37 -4.86 4.34
C VAL A 430 12.41 -5.36 3.36
N ASN A 431 13.45 -5.96 3.91
CA ASN A 431 14.57 -6.57 3.21
C ASN A 431 14.17 -7.94 2.71
N MET A 432 14.04 -8.07 1.39
CA MET A 432 13.64 -9.31 0.75
C MET A 432 14.82 -10.26 0.56
N LEU A 433 16.07 -9.79 0.67
CA LEU A 433 17.27 -10.60 0.41
C LEU A 433 17.34 -11.88 1.28
N PRO A 434 17.08 -11.85 2.60
CA PRO A 434 17.06 -13.06 3.42
C PRO A 434 15.90 -14.01 3.07
N LEU A 435 14.82 -13.48 2.46
CA LEU A 435 13.59 -14.21 2.20
C LEU A 435 13.56 -14.85 0.79
N THR A 436 14.13 -14.16 -0.20
CA THR A 436 14.06 -14.55 -1.62
C THR A 436 15.42 -14.76 -2.25
N GLY A 437 16.52 -14.29 -1.62
CA GLY A 437 17.85 -14.26 -2.22
C GLY A 437 18.10 -13.06 -3.14
N GLU A 438 17.15 -12.12 -3.22
CA GLU A 438 17.19 -10.99 -4.16
C GLU A 438 17.38 -9.65 -3.45
N PRO A 439 18.26 -8.76 -3.95
CA PRO A 439 18.54 -7.45 -3.35
C PRO A 439 17.40 -6.44 -3.61
N VAL A 440 16.25 -6.70 -2.98
CA VAL A 440 15.02 -5.91 -3.08
C VAL A 440 14.62 -5.40 -1.70
N LEU A 441 14.26 -4.12 -1.64
CA LEU A 441 13.74 -3.45 -0.45
C LEU A 441 12.34 -2.91 -0.73
N THR A 442 11.39 -3.25 0.15
CA THR A 442 10.00 -2.80 0.06
C THR A 442 9.68 -1.86 1.22
N GLY A 443 9.41 -0.60 0.92
CA GLY A 443 8.94 0.40 1.89
C GLY A 443 7.42 0.46 1.93
N VAL A 444 6.85 0.58 3.14
CA VAL A 444 5.40 0.79 3.33
C VAL A 444 5.20 2.09 4.09
N VAL A 445 4.42 2.99 3.50
CA VAL A 445 4.23 4.34 4.04
C VAL A 445 2.74 4.64 4.10
N GLY A 446 2.24 5.06 5.25
CA GLY A 446 0.83 5.42 5.38
C GLY A 446 0.61 6.78 6.02
N GLY A 447 -0.65 7.19 6.10
CA GLY A 447 -1.03 8.50 6.65
C GLY A 447 -0.58 9.65 5.75
N ASP A 448 -0.20 10.77 6.36
CA ASP A 448 0.20 11.99 5.64
C ASP A 448 1.50 11.77 4.86
N ALA A 449 2.41 10.93 5.38
CA ALA A 449 3.61 10.53 4.67
C ALA A 449 3.31 9.77 3.38
N GLY A 450 2.25 8.94 3.37
CA GLY A 450 1.80 8.22 2.17
C GLY A 450 1.24 9.18 1.11
N ILE A 451 0.45 10.17 1.53
CA ILE A 451 -0.06 11.23 0.63
C ILE A 451 1.10 12.03 0.03
N ALA A 452 2.07 12.42 0.87
CA ALA A 452 3.25 13.15 0.42
C ALA A 452 4.07 12.33 -0.59
N LEU A 453 4.31 11.04 -0.31
CA LEU A 453 5.05 10.13 -1.19
C LEU A 453 4.36 9.97 -2.55
N ALA A 454 3.03 9.82 -2.56
CA ALA A 454 2.24 9.70 -3.79
C ALA A 454 2.40 10.94 -4.70
N GLY A 455 2.58 12.13 -4.11
CA GLY A 455 2.75 13.40 -4.82
C GLY A 455 4.13 13.64 -5.44
N LEU A 456 5.14 12.83 -5.08
CA LEU A 456 6.51 13.02 -5.59
C LEU A 456 6.62 12.64 -7.07
N ASN A 457 7.53 13.28 -7.80
CA ASN A 457 7.95 12.77 -9.11
C ASN A 457 9.03 11.69 -8.98
N GLU A 458 9.41 11.04 -10.09
CA GLU A 458 10.37 9.93 -10.09
C GLU A 458 11.75 10.30 -9.53
N ASN A 459 12.24 11.52 -9.81
CA ASN A 459 13.55 11.96 -9.30
C ASN A 459 13.50 12.23 -7.79
N GLU A 460 12.42 12.86 -7.33
CA GLU A 460 12.20 13.10 -5.90
C GLU A 460 12.05 11.79 -5.13
N LEU A 461 11.34 10.81 -5.70
CA LEU A 461 11.21 9.47 -5.13
C LEU A 461 12.56 8.77 -5.05
N ALA A 462 13.36 8.81 -6.12
CA ALA A 462 14.69 8.18 -6.14
C ALA A 462 15.63 8.79 -5.10
N GLU A 463 15.60 10.12 -4.92
CA GLU A 463 16.38 10.81 -3.90
C GLU A 463 15.91 10.45 -2.48
N LEU A 464 14.59 10.43 -2.25
CA LEU A 464 13.99 10.03 -0.97
C LEU A 464 14.37 8.59 -0.59
N VAL A 465 14.29 7.66 -1.56
CA VAL A 465 14.68 6.25 -1.36
C VAL A 465 16.16 6.16 -0.96
N ARG A 466 17.04 6.88 -1.66
CA ARG A 466 18.47 6.89 -1.33
C ARG A 466 18.76 7.53 0.04
N SER A 467 18.09 8.63 0.36
CA SER A 467 18.26 9.34 1.64
C SER A 467 17.82 8.46 2.82
N SER A 468 16.61 7.90 2.73
CA SER A 468 16.06 6.99 3.75
C SER A 468 16.83 5.67 3.91
N LEU A 469 17.64 5.28 2.93
CA LEU A 469 18.49 4.09 3.02
C LEU A 469 19.94 4.39 3.42
N ALA A 470 20.36 5.65 3.41
CA ALA A 470 21.73 6.04 3.74
C ALA A 470 22.19 5.56 5.13
N PRO A 471 21.35 5.57 6.19
CA PRO A 471 21.75 5.05 7.50
C PRO A 471 22.05 3.54 7.50
N PHE A 472 21.66 2.77 6.48
CA PHE A 472 21.92 1.33 6.37
C PHE A 472 23.06 0.99 5.42
N ALA A 473 23.63 1.98 4.73
CA ALA A 473 24.74 1.77 3.83
C ALA A 473 26.05 1.53 4.59
N GLU A 474 26.92 0.68 4.04
CA GLU A 474 28.29 0.55 4.55
C GLU A 474 29.05 1.88 4.49
N SER A 475 29.92 2.09 5.47
CA SER A 475 30.99 3.08 5.33
C SER A 475 32.10 2.48 4.46
N VAL A 476 32.35 3.08 3.30
CA VAL A 476 33.37 2.64 2.33
C VAL A 476 34.79 2.85 2.86
#